data_AF-A0A942JCT8-F1
#
_entry.id   AF-A0A942JCT8-F1
#
_cell.length_a   1.000
_cell.length_b   1.000
_cell.length_c   1.000
_cell.angle_alpha   90.00
_cell.angle_beta   90.00
_cell.angle_gamma   90.00
#
_symmetry.space_group_name_H-M   'P 1'
#
loop_
_entity.id
_entity.type
_entity.pdbx_description
1 polymer ?
#
loop_
_entity_poly.entity_id
_entity_poly.type
_entity_poly.pdbx_seq_one_letter_code
_entity_poly.pdbx_strand_id
1 'polypeptide(L)'
;MVKVKFKRRPNQRLKGSFSLKVAFFLLILVLLPAVIFGVGCNTDSNIQPDKPDVLPHILRRVEKPDVVSRLDYPKTEVPSELFIRTELRDGVFLGVKEDTKSIYAFELSDRTLKKLTEVKSEQKYINLLTIVSNSEWVVWVEDEAYTVSNKPFQWQIIAYNVATGEKIPVDESPFLAGNVPPNIRFNVPPHVNFSPDAIAISEENIIVYCMSNFENHTVFSELVKYCLNSRSRQVIARTGDVTQELIAECAIYGDNIVWSRFRILNDCFAYRFTRYKYSDLFKYNLKTGRTVQLTVDDFYHEPYIDKNKLVALYVTPNRSGQAAYNSEVVFMDLDDRQFKTVVHEDSPIYQRRESEMLRTMPRINSRYISWWFFRNRYVYDYRNNRFIELFDGIYETLNKDNAVVLDRLFDNHALFNVNFADGKTSKYLVTLQPENCTMPRERWLALYQEKASAYGHKETMEYGEAVAEYKAKIGYDTMINSAAALEILLPAGFYEVTSQVEIGPFLRSRNELSKQSGFNFADYMGKTVVLYTCSSETDDDLVLLIYAGKIIGAWKDSTGEDFHFIRIHTSIP
;
A
#
# COMPACT_ATOMS: atom_id res chain seq x y z
N MET A 1 -50.76 18.88 -51.83
CA MET A 1 -51.02 20.23 -52.39
C MET A 1 -49.74 21.05 -52.26
N VAL A 2 -49.43 21.90 -53.25
CA VAL A 2 -48.24 22.75 -53.42
C VAL A 2 -46.95 22.05 -53.91
N LYS A 3 -46.77 22.11 -55.24
CA LYS A 3 -45.49 22.03 -55.96
C LYS A 3 -44.84 23.42 -55.95
N VAL A 4 -43.52 23.51 -55.80
CA VAL A 4 -42.75 24.63 -56.35
C VAL A 4 -41.51 24.09 -57.07
N LYS A 5 -41.36 24.55 -58.31
CA LYS A 5 -40.30 24.26 -59.29
C LYS A 5 -39.48 25.53 -59.53
N PHE A 6 -38.34 25.33 -60.19
CA PHE A 6 -37.50 26.28 -60.98
C PHE A 6 -36.39 27.00 -60.19
N LYS A 7 -35.21 27.30 -60.75
CA LYS A 7 -34.62 27.14 -62.10
C LYS A 7 -33.10 27.27 -61.96
N ARG A 8 -32.31 26.41 -62.64
CA ARG A 8 -30.92 26.71 -63.02
C ARG A 8 -30.91 27.75 -64.16
N ARG A 9 -29.87 28.58 -64.25
CA ARG A 9 -29.13 28.90 -65.51
C ARG A 9 -27.80 29.65 -65.22
N PRO A 10 -26.86 29.69 -66.20
CA PRO A 10 -25.41 29.65 -65.96
C PRO A 10 -24.61 30.84 -66.54
N ASN A 11 -23.29 30.77 -66.35
CA ASN A 11 -22.18 31.28 -67.18
C ASN A 11 -22.11 32.77 -67.54
N GLN A 12 -20.98 33.40 -67.20
CA GLN A 12 -20.24 34.24 -68.16
C GLN A 12 -18.74 34.32 -67.81
N ARG A 13 -17.92 33.78 -68.71
CA ARG A 13 -16.53 34.19 -68.95
C ARG A 13 -16.56 35.50 -69.72
N LEU A 14 -15.62 36.40 -69.48
CA LEU A 14 -15.06 37.25 -70.53
C LEU A 14 -13.60 37.61 -70.23
N LYS A 15 -12.84 37.58 -71.32
CA LYS A 15 -11.40 37.80 -71.48
C LYS A 15 -11.10 39.30 -71.50
N GLY A 16 -9.85 39.66 -71.18
CA GLY A 16 -9.33 41.00 -71.45
C GLY A 16 -7.82 41.08 -71.25
N SER A 17 -7.09 40.73 -72.31
CA SER A 17 -5.65 40.90 -72.46
C SER A 17 -5.28 42.33 -72.81
N PHE A 18 -4.18 42.86 -72.25
CA PHE A 18 -3.34 43.84 -72.95
C PHE A 18 -1.87 43.62 -72.58
N SER A 19 -1.09 43.34 -73.63
CA SER A 19 0.37 43.27 -73.72
C SER A 19 0.95 44.70 -73.86
N LEU A 20 2.24 45.03 -73.81
CA LEU A 20 3.47 44.34 -74.19
C LEU A 20 4.66 45.29 -73.90
N LYS A 21 5.81 44.70 -73.54
CA LYS A 21 7.16 44.90 -74.14
C LYS A 21 8.28 45.62 -73.37
N VAL A 22 9.47 45.01 -73.57
CA VAL A 22 10.87 45.42 -73.37
C VAL A 22 11.44 45.05 -71.98
N ALA A 23 12.47 44.23 -71.77
CA ALA A 23 13.35 43.36 -72.58
C ALA A 23 14.06 42.38 -71.58
N PHE A 24 14.09 41.06 -71.81
CA PHE A 24 15.09 40.29 -72.59
C PHE A 24 16.47 40.09 -71.91
N PHE A 25 16.65 39.03 -71.11
CA PHE A 25 17.52 37.88 -71.42
C PHE A 25 17.37 36.73 -70.38
N LEU A 26 17.76 35.55 -70.83
CA LEU A 26 17.31 34.19 -70.48
C LEU A 26 17.94 33.54 -69.23
N LEU A 27 17.11 32.74 -68.54
CA LEU A 27 17.27 31.31 -68.18
C LEU A 27 18.47 30.88 -67.29
N ILE A 28 18.18 30.43 -66.05
CA ILE A 28 18.13 29.00 -65.65
C ILE A 28 17.80 28.92 -64.14
N LEU A 29 16.84 28.04 -63.82
CA LEU A 29 16.42 27.64 -62.48
C LEU A 29 17.60 27.17 -61.61
N VAL A 30 17.41 27.33 -60.29
CA VAL A 30 17.64 26.38 -59.20
C VAL A 30 18.32 27.09 -58.00
N LEU A 31 17.51 27.28 -56.95
CA LEU A 31 17.85 27.41 -55.52
C LEU A 31 18.54 28.70 -55.04
N LEU A 32 17.72 29.52 -54.34
CA LEU A 32 18.08 30.47 -53.28
C LEU A 32 17.23 30.07 -52.05
N PRO A 33 17.54 30.48 -50.80
CA PRO A 33 18.62 31.37 -50.36
C PRO A 33 19.37 30.95 -49.07
N ALA A 34 20.42 31.72 -48.74
CA ALA A 34 20.65 32.40 -47.45
C ALA A 34 22.04 32.21 -46.82
N VAL A 35 22.78 33.32 -46.78
CA VAL A 35 23.84 33.66 -45.80
C VAL A 35 23.43 35.08 -45.35
N ILE A 36 23.29 35.45 -44.06
CA ILE A 36 24.34 35.87 -43.11
C ILE A 36 23.65 36.22 -41.77
N PHE A 37 24.22 35.69 -40.65
CA PHE A 37 24.36 36.18 -39.26
C PHE A 37 23.33 37.18 -38.66
N GLY A 38 22.86 37.08 -37.41
CA GLY A 38 23.15 36.16 -36.31
C GLY A 38 22.65 36.74 -34.97
N VAL A 39 22.06 35.89 -34.13
CA VAL A 39 22.13 35.87 -32.64
C VAL A 39 21.77 34.41 -32.29
N GLY A 40 22.78 33.61 -31.96
CA GLY A 40 22.61 32.18 -31.68
C GLY A 40 22.01 31.95 -30.29
N CYS A 41 20.71 31.72 -30.23
CA CYS A 41 20.12 30.92 -29.16
C CYS A 41 20.27 29.45 -29.57
N ASN A 42 21.30 28.78 -29.02
CA ASN A 42 21.42 27.33 -29.11
C ASN A 42 20.27 26.68 -28.32
N THR A 43 19.23 26.25 -29.01
CA THR A 43 18.31 25.21 -28.55
C THR A 43 18.58 23.93 -29.34
N ASP A 44 19.80 23.40 -29.21
CA ASP A 44 20.11 22.02 -29.57
C ASP A 44 20.18 21.20 -28.28
N SER A 45 19.05 20.65 -27.86
CA SER A 45 19.00 19.53 -26.93
C SER A 45 18.68 18.25 -27.71
N ASN A 46 19.53 17.90 -28.67
CA ASN A 46 19.64 16.53 -29.17
C ASN A 46 20.37 15.70 -28.10
N ILE A 47 19.67 15.41 -26.99
CA ILE A 47 20.10 14.39 -26.05
C ILE A 47 19.71 13.06 -26.70
N GLN A 48 20.66 12.43 -27.41
CA GLN A 48 20.57 10.99 -27.61
C GLN A 48 20.61 10.34 -26.22
N PRO A 49 19.58 9.60 -25.79
CA PRO A 49 19.63 8.93 -24.51
C PRO A 49 20.77 7.91 -24.56
N ASP A 50 21.76 8.07 -23.67
CA ASP A 50 22.82 7.11 -23.45
C ASP A 50 22.19 5.72 -23.27
N LYS A 51 22.80 4.68 -23.88
CA LYS A 51 22.39 3.31 -23.63
C LYS A 51 22.51 3.05 -22.12
N PRO A 52 21.43 2.59 -21.45
CA PRO A 52 21.46 2.43 -20.01
C PRO A 52 22.47 1.36 -19.61
N ASP A 53 23.24 1.64 -18.56
CA ASP A 53 24.06 0.64 -17.88
C ASP A 53 23.12 -0.43 -17.29
N VAL A 54 23.43 -1.70 -17.56
CA VAL A 54 22.63 -2.86 -17.15
C VAL A 54 23.29 -3.57 -15.97
N LEU A 55 22.51 -3.89 -14.94
CA LEU A 55 22.96 -4.61 -13.75
C LEU A 55 22.61 -6.11 -13.80
N PRO A 56 23.55 -7.01 -13.43
CA PRO A 56 23.27 -8.44 -13.33
C PRO A 56 22.35 -8.75 -12.13
N HIS A 57 21.34 -9.59 -12.36
CA HIS A 57 20.26 -9.83 -11.40
C HIS A 57 20.40 -11.18 -10.67
N ILE A 58 20.41 -11.17 -9.33
CA ILE A 58 20.38 -12.37 -8.48
C ILE A 58 19.39 -12.11 -7.32
N LEU A 59 18.29 -12.87 -7.26
CA LEU A 59 17.39 -12.85 -6.10
C LEU A 59 17.99 -13.69 -4.98
N ARG A 60 18.10 -13.10 -3.79
CA ARG A 60 18.42 -13.83 -2.56
C ARG A 60 17.21 -13.89 -1.66
N ARG A 61 16.89 -15.10 -1.18
CA ARG A 61 15.90 -15.29 -0.13
C ARG A 61 16.54 -14.89 1.20
N VAL A 62 15.83 -14.07 1.97
CA VAL A 62 16.26 -13.72 3.33
C VAL A 62 16.03 -14.93 4.25
N GLU A 63 16.85 -15.06 5.30
CA GLU A 63 16.61 -16.02 6.40
C GLU A 63 15.20 -15.80 6.96
N LYS A 64 14.56 -16.88 7.47
CA LYS A 64 13.18 -16.84 7.97
C LYS A 64 13.04 -15.71 9.00
N PRO A 65 12.28 -14.64 8.72
CA PRO A 65 12.15 -13.51 9.63
C PRO A 65 11.26 -13.88 10.83
N ASP A 66 11.56 -13.32 11.99
CA ASP A 66 10.71 -13.45 13.18
C ASP A 66 9.46 -12.56 13.08
N VAL A 67 8.47 -12.83 13.91
CA VAL A 67 7.28 -11.98 14.08
C VAL A 67 7.23 -11.47 15.51
N VAL A 68 7.13 -10.15 15.68
CA VAL A 68 6.93 -9.51 16.99
C VAL A 68 5.65 -8.68 16.99
N SER A 69 4.98 -8.61 18.14
CA SER A 69 3.78 -7.80 18.29
C SER A 69 4.09 -6.49 19.04
N ARG A 70 3.52 -5.38 18.56
CA ARG A 70 3.64 -4.02 19.13
C ARG A 70 2.27 -3.33 19.21
N LEU A 71 1.30 -4.06 19.75
CA LEU A 71 -0.07 -3.57 19.99
C LEU A 71 -0.14 -2.48 21.06
N ASP A 72 0.95 -2.28 21.79
CA ASP A 72 1.18 -1.27 22.79
C ASP A 72 1.49 0.12 22.19
N TYR A 73 1.77 0.20 20.88
CA TYR A 73 1.96 1.49 20.22
C TYR A 73 0.71 2.37 20.31
N PRO A 74 0.86 3.69 20.59
CA PRO A 74 -0.27 4.59 20.69
C PRO A 74 -1.10 4.61 19.41
N LYS A 75 -2.43 4.57 19.57
CA LYS A 75 -3.39 4.62 18.47
C LYS A 75 -4.29 5.83 18.65
N THR A 76 -4.48 6.58 17.58
CA THR A 76 -5.41 7.71 17.57
C THR A 76 -6.41 7.50 16.46
N GLU A 77 -7.69 7.55 16.81
CA GLU A 77 -8.77 7.55 15.83
C GLU A 77 -8.75 8.85 15.02
N VAL A 78 -8.93 8.72 13.70
CA VAL A 78 -9.02 9.86 12.78
C VAL A 78 -10.42 9.94 12.17
N PRO A 79 -10.89 11.12 11.73
CA PRO A 79 -12.21 11.27 11.13
C PRO A 79 -12.42 10.25 9.99
N SER A 80 -13.45 9.42 10.11
CA SER A 80 -13.68 8.31 9.18
C SER A 80 -14.03 8.81 7.78
N GLU A 81 -14.61 10.01 7.65
CA GLU A 81 -14.92 10.65 6.37
C GLU A 81 -13.67 11.18 5.63
N LEU A 82 -12.51 11.25 6.29
CA LEU A 82 -11.29 11.81 5.71
C LEU A 82 -10.45 10.71 5.06
N PHE A 83 -10.28 10.78 3.74
CA PHE A 83 -9.33 9.95 2.99
C PHE A 83 -7.94 10.58 3.08
N ILE A 84 -7.16 10.19 4.09
CA ILE A 84 -5.78 10.66 4.28
C ILE A 84 -4.89 10.09 3.18
N ARG A 85 -4.04 10.93 2.59
CA ARG A 85 -3.16 10.58 1.47
C ARG A 85 -1.71 10.92 1.67
N THR A 86 -1.38 11.95 2.43
CA THR A 86 0.02 12.34 2.66
C THR A 86 0.17 12.99 4.03
N GLU A 87 1.41 13.13 4.48
CA GLU A 87 1.78 13.84 5.71
C GLU A 87 2.52 15.11 5.29
N LEU A 88 2.01 16.27 5.70
CA LEU A 88 2.63 17.56 5.39
C LEU A 88 3.89 17.77 6.24
N ARG A 89 3.79 17.38 7.51
CA ARG A 89 4.85 17.39 8.52
C ARG A 89 4.40 16.44 9.63
N ASP A 90 5.33 16.05 10.50
CA ASP A 90 5.04 15.12 11.60
C ASP A 90 3.75 15.49 12.35
N GLY A 91 2.78 14.58 12.32
CA GLY A 91 1.49 14.74 13.00
C GLY A 91 0.47 15.64 12.28
N VAL A 92 0.73 16.13 11.07
CA VAL A 92 -0.23 16.89 10.25
C VAL A 92 -0.50 16.15 8.95
N PHE A 93 -1.68 15.54 8.87
CA PHE A 93 -2.08 14.67 7.76
C PHE A 93 -2.99 15.40 6.80
N LEU A 94 -2.74 15.22 5.51
CA LEU A 94 -3.57 15.78 4.46
C LEU A 94 -4.49 14.72 3.88
N GLY A 95 -5.76 15.08 3.72
CA GLY A 95 -6.75 14.22 3.11
C GLY A 95 -7.88 15.01 2.48
N VAL A 96 -8.82 14.28 1.93
CA VAL A 96 -10.02 14.83 1.28
C VAL A 96 -11.24 14.11 1.80
N LYS A 97 -12.40 14.76 1.72
CA LYS A 97 -13.69 14.13 2.04
C LYS A 97 -14.28 13.47 0.79
N GLU A 98 -15.40 12.79 0.96
CA GLU A 98 -16.11 12.07 -0.12
C GLU A 98 -16.50 12.95 -1.30
N ASP A 99 -16.75 14.25 -1.08
CA ASP A 99 -17.05 15.19 -2.16
C ASP A 99 -15.86 15.42 -3.11
N THR A 100 -14.64 15.09 -2.67
CA THR A 100 -13.36 15.31 -3.35
C THR A 100 -13.16 16.75 -3.83
N LYS A 101 -13.73 17.74 -3.14
CA LYS A 101 -13.64 19.17 -3.53
C LYS A 101 -12.58 19.95 -2.78
N SER A 102 -12.26 19.51 -1.56
CA SER A 102 -11.38 20.24 -0.65
C SER A 102 -10.33 19.34 -0.04
N ILE A 103 -9.11 19.88 0.10
CA ILE A 103 -8.05 19.27 0.89
C ILE A 103 -8.15 19.82 2.31
N TYR A 104 -8.12 18.92 3.27
CA TYR A 104 -8.13 19.21 4.70
C TYR A 104 -6.82 18.78 5.33
N ALA A 105 -6.38 19.55 6.31
CA ALA A 105 -5.30 19.20 7.22
C ALA A 105 -5.88 18.73 8.55
N PHE A 106 -5.51 17.53 8.98
CA PHE A 106 -5.83 16.95 10.28
C PHE A 106 -4.59 16.99 11.17
N GLU A 107 -4.66 17.74 12.27
CA GLU A 107 -3.58 17.93 13.23
C GLU A 107 -3.76 16.98 14.41
N LEU A 108 -2.82 16.04 14.58
CA LEU A 108 -2.95 14.93 15.51
C LEU A 108 -2.90 15.38 16.98
N SER A 109 -2.12 16.42 17.29
CA SER A 109 -1.88 16.89 18.66
C SER A 109 -3.12 17.45 19.33
N ASP A 110 -3.97 18.17 18.57
CA ASP A 110 -5.20 18.78 19.07
C ASP A 110 -6.47 18.19 18.44
N ARG A 111 -6.30 17.22 17.53
CA ARG A 111 -7.37 16.55 16.76
C ARG A 111 -8.23 17.53 15.96
N THR A 112 -7.64 18.64 15.50
CA THR A 112 -8.36 19.62 14.69
C THR A 112 -8.33 19.27 13.21
N LEU A 113 -9.45 19.53 12.52
CA LEU A 113 -9.57 19.39 11.08
C LEU A 113 -9.81 20.77 10.46
N LYS A 114 -8.90 21.22 9.60
CA LYS A 114 -8.95 22.55 8.97
C LYS A 114 -8.99 22.39 7.45
N LYS A 115 -9.89 23.09 6.77
CA LYS A 115 -9.89 23.18 5.30
C LYS A 115 -8.64 23.97 4.89
N LEU A 116 -7.80 23.37 4.06
CA LEU A 116 -6.55 23.99 3.59
C LEU A 116 -6.79 24.71 2.26
N THR A 117 -7.40 24.01 1.31
CA THR A 117 -7.64 24.52 -0.04
C THR A 117 -8.81 23.77 -0.69
N GLU A 118 -9.28 24.28 -1.82
CA GLU A 118 -10.30 23.66 -2.67
C GLU A 118 -9.94 23.74 -4.15
N VAL A 119 -10.63 22.93 -4.94
CA VAL A 119 -10.55 22.94 -6.40
C VAL A 119 -10.84 24.32 -6.97
N LYS A 120 -10.24 24.62 -8.13
CA LYS A 120 -10.41 25.94 -8.76
C LYS A 120 -11.82 26.19 -9.29
N SER A 121 -12.56 25.14 -9.63
CA SER A 121 -13.88 25.20 -10.25
C SER A 121 -14.80 24.09 -9.73
N GLU A 122 -16.09 24.39 -9.63
CA GLU A 122 -17.10 23.44 -9.15
C GLU A 122 -17.21 22.17 -10.02
N GLN A 123 -16.79 22.23 -11.30
CA GLN A 123 -16.82 21.10 -12.22
C GLN A 123 -15.65 20.13 -12.05
N LYS A 124 -14.63 20.51 -11.27
CA LYS A 124 -13.42 19.71 -11.04
C LYS A 124 -13.47 18.94 -9.72
N TYR A 125 -12.76 17.83 -9.66
CA TYR A 125 -12.63 16.97 -8.50
C TYR A 125 -11.15 16.66 -8.25
N ILE A 126 -10.77 16.46 -6.99
CA ILE A 126 -9.42 16.06 -6.62
C ILE A 126 -9.27 14.57 -6.88
N ASN A 127 -8.31 14.17 -7.71
CA ASN A 127 -7.97 12.77 -7.86
C ASN A 127 -7.33 12.26 -6.56
N LEU A 128 -8.07 11.38 -5.88
CA LEU A 128 -7.72 10.84 -4.56
C LEU A 128 -6.32 10.22 -4.49
N LEU A 129 -5.76 9.71 -5.59
CA LEU A 129 -4.49 8.99 -5.57
C LEU A 129 -3.27 9.91 -5.75
N THR A 130 -3.49 11.19 -6.05
CA THR A 130 -2.43 12.10 -6.54
C THR A 130 -1.97 13.14 -5.53
N ILE A 131 -2.52 13.14 -4.32
CA ILE A 131 -2.18 14.12 -3.29
C ILE A 131 -0.85 13.74 -2.65
N VAL A 132 0.16 14.59 -2.86
CA VAL A 132 1.49 14.48 -2.26
C VAL A 132 1.91 15.82 -1.65
N SER A 133 2.81 15.78 -0.68
CA SER A 133 3.34 16.98 -0.05
C SER A 133 4.80 16.82 0.37
N ASN A 134 5.48 17.95 0.49
CA ASN A 134 6.65 18.12 1.35
C ASN A 134 6.28 19.13 2.46
N SER A 135 7.26 19.64 3.20
CA SER A 135 7.02 20.59 4.30
C SER A 135 6.42 21.94 3.89
N GLU A 136 6.49 22.33 2.61
CA GLU A 136 6.08 23.64 2.11
C GLU A 136 4.88 23.58 1.13
N TRP A 137 4.83 22.54 0.30
CA TRP A 137 3.95 22.45 -0.86
C TRP A 137 3.07 21.22 -0.80
N VAL A 138 1.82 21.39 -1.26
CA VAL A 138 0.86 20.32 -1.53
C VAL A 138 0.61 20.28 -3.02
N VAL A 139 0.67 19.09 -3.63
CA VAL A 139 0.48 18.89 -5.06
C VAL A 139 -0.61 17.85 -5.28
N TRP A 140 -1.51 18.09 -6.24
CA TRP A 140 -2.57 17.15 -6.62
C TRP A 140 -3.00 17.34 -8.08
N VAL A 141 -3.75 16.37 -8.60
CA VAL A 141 -4.46 16.47 -9.88
C VAL A 141 -5.91 16.86 -9.63
N GLU A 142 -6.38 17.85 -10.37
CA GLU A 142 -7.80 18.14 -10.56
C GLU A 142 -8.26 17.59 -11.90
N ASP A 143 -9.37 16.84 -11.94
CA ASP A 143 -9.98 16.33 -13.17
C ASP A 143 -11.48 16.59 -13.24
N GLU A 144 -12.05 16.48 -14.44
CA GLU A 144 -13.49 16.37 -14.63
C GLU A 144 -13.96 14.97 -14.23
N ALA A 145 -15.12 14.87 -13.58
CA ALA A 145 -15.68 13.61 -13.11
C ALA A 145 -15.43 12.46 -14.12
N TYR A 146 -14.83 11.38 -13.61
CA TYR A 146 -14.30 10.23 -14.36
C TYR A 146 -15.16 9.86 -15.58
N THR A 147 -14.81 10.39 -16.74
CA THR A 147 -15.46 10.01 -18.00
C THR A 147 -14.45 9.22 -18.81
N VAL A 148 -14.58 7.89 -18.75
CA VAL A 148 -13.86 6.88 -19.58
C VAL A 148 -14.23 6.97 -21.07
N SER A 149 -14.51 8.17 -21.57
CA SER A 149 -14.96 8.39 -22.93
C SER A 149 -13.81 8.84 -23.82
N ASN A 150 -13.82 8.41 -25.08
CA ASN A 150 -12.94 8.88 -26.16
C ASN A 150 -13.18 10.37 -26.53
N LYS A 151 -13.59 11.19 -25.56
CA LYS A 151 -13.87 12.61 -25.72
C LYS A 151 -12.71 13.40 -25.14
N PRO A 152 -12.57 14.67 -25.54
CA PRO A 152 -11.73 15.60 -24.83
C PRO A 152 -12.04 15.60 -23.34
N PHE A 153 -10.99 15.61 -22.52
CA PHE A 153 -11.10 15.64 -21.07
C PHE A 153 -10.02 16.58 -20.53
N GLN A 154 -10.32 17.24 -19.43
CA GLN A 154 -9.43 18.23 -18.86
C GLN A 154 -9.02 17.86 -17.44
N TRP A 155 -7.72 17.75 -17.24
CA TRP A 155 -7.07 17.72 -15.94
C TRP A 155 -6.02 18.83 -15.85
N GLN A 156 -5.65 19.18 -14.62
CA GLN A 156 -4.51 20.04 -14.31
C GLN A 156 -3.81 19.53 -13.05
N ILE A 157 -2.49 19.63 -13.01
CA ILE A 157 -1.71 19.46 -11.78
C ILE A 157 -1.62 20.83 -11.11
N ILE A 158 -2.00 20.94 -9.85
CA ILE A 158 -1.90 22.16 -9.05
C ILE A 158 -0.88 21.94 -7.94
N ALA A 159 -0.02 22.94 -7.72
CA ALA A 159 0.81 23.03 -6.52
C ALA A 159 0.36 24.22 -5.66
N TYR A 160 0.23 24.00 -4.35
CA TYR A 160 -0.21 24.98 -3.35
C TYR A 160 0.84 25.15 -2.27
N ASN A 161 1.29 26.38 -2.04
CA ASN A 161 2.21 26.71 -0.97
C ASN A 161 1.42 26.96 0.32
N VAL A 162 1.69 26.17 1.36
CA VAL A 162 0.91 26.20 2.61
C VAL A 162 1.12 27.51 3.39
N ALA A 163 2.32 28.09 3.31
CA ALA A 163 2.64 29.29 4.08
C ALA A 163 2.07 30.57 3.44
N THR A 164 2.13 30.68 2.11
CA THR A 164 1.75 31.91 1.38
C THR A 164 0.35 31.85 0.79
N GLY A 165 -0.22 30.65 0.64
CA GLY A 165 -1.48 30.43 -0.07
C GLY A 165 -1.37 30.50 -1.60
N GLU A 166 -0.16 30.63 -2.15
CA GLU A 166 0.06 30.65 -3.60
C GLU A 166 -0.40 29.33 -4.23
N LYS A 167 -1.15 29.42 -5.34
CA LYS A 167 -1.48 28.28 -6.21
C LYS A 167 -0.84 28.48 -7.57
N ILE A 168 -0.13 27.47 -8.05
CA ILE A 168 0.43 27.47 -9.40
C ILE A 168 -0.05 26.26 -10.21
N PRO A 169 -0.42 26.45 -11.48
CA PRO A 169 -0.61 25.34 -12.41
C PRO A 169 0.76 24.79 -12.80
N VAL A 170 0.94 23.48 -12.66
CA VAL A 170 2.18 22.76 -12.96
C VAL A 170 2.15 22.19 -14.37
N ASP A 171 1.06 21.53 -14.74
CA ASP A 171 0.82 20.97 -16.07
C ASP A 171 -0.69 20.80 -16.30
N GLU A 172 -1.10 20.59 -17.55
CA GLU A 172 -2.51 20.44 -17.94
C GLU A 172 -2.72 19.45 -19.08
N SER A 173 -3.97 19.00 -19.25
CA SER A 173 -4.33 17.98 -20.23
C SER A 173 -3.98 18.40 -21.67
N PRO A 174 -3.26 17.56 -22.43
CA PRO A 174 -3.05 17.77 -23.86
C PRO A 174 -4.28 17.38 -24.70
N PHE A 175 -5.27 16.69 -24.11
CA PHE A 175 -6.41 16.07 -24.78
C PHE A 175 -7.61 17.03 -24.93
N LEU A 176 -7.36 18.26 -25.36
CA LEU A 176 -8.39 19.28 -25.54
C LEU A 176 -9.11 19.14 -26.90
N ALA A 177 -10.37 19.59 -26.98
CA ALA A 177 -11.21 19.48 -28.17
C ALA A 177 -10.62 20.13 -29.43
N GLY A 178 -9.77 21.16 -29.25
CA GLY A 178 -9.06 21.82 -30.36
C GLY A 178 -7.85 21.03 -30.90
N ASN A 179 -7.29 20.13 -30.09
CA ASN A 179 -6.07 19.38 -30.42
C ASN A 179 -6.38 18.01 -31.05
N VAL A 180 -7.66 17.61 -31.06
CA VAL A 180 -8.10 16.27 -31.42
C VAL A 180 -9.18 16.40 -32.50
N PRO A 181 -8.87 16.08 -33.77
CA PRO A 181 -9.87 16.15 -34.82
C PRO A 181 -11.12 15.33 -34.46
N PRO A 182 -12.33 15.82 -34.75
CA PRO A 182 -13.59 15.28 -34.22
C PRO A 182 -13.89 13.82 -34.62
N ASN A 183 -13.11 13.24 -35.54
CA ASN A 183 -13.26 11.88 -36.04
C ASN A 183 -12.21 10.90 -35.49
N ILE A 184 -11.24 11.37 -34.70
CA ILE A 184 -10.22 10.50 -34.11
C ILE A 184 -10.72 9.98 -32.77
N ARG A 185 -10.85 8.66 -32.71
CA ARG A 185 -10.91 7.94 -31.45
C ARG A 185 -9.48 7.67 -31.03
N PHE A 186 -9.11 8.07 -29.81
CA PHE A 186 -7.87 7.62 -29.23
C PHE A 186 -7.92 6.09 -29.15
N ASN A 187 -7.05 5.39 -29.88
CA ASN A 187 -6.90 3.94 -29.74
C ASN A 187 -6.08 3.65 -28.49
N VAL A 188 -6.64 4.01 -27.33
CA VAL A 188 -5.95 3.91 -26.05
C VAL A 188 -6.43 2.65 -25.35
N PRO A 189 -5.50 1.75 -24.99
CA PRO A 189 -5.87 0.58 -24.22
C PRO A 189 -6.56 0.97 -22.91
N PRO A 190 -7.61 0.25 -22.46
CA PRO A 190 -8.39 0.62 -21.28
C PRO A 190 -7.62 0.74 -19.94
N HIS A 191 -6.37 0.27 -19.85
CA HIS A 191 -5.53 0.45 -18.65
C HIS A 191 -4.72 1.74 -18.63
N VAL A 192 -4.57 2.41 -19.76
CA VAL A 192 -3.71 3.59 -19.81
C VAL A 192 -4.46 4.73 -19.15
N ASN A 193 -3.91 5.22 -18.04
CA ASN A 193 -4.45 6.39 -17.38
C ASN A 193 -4.11 7.64 -18.18
N PHE A 194 -5.14 8.44 -18.35
CA PHE A 194 -5.17 9.64 -19.18
C PHE A 194 -4.80 10.90 -18.41
N SER A 195 -5.07 10.91 -17.11
CA SER A 195 -4.53 11.85 -16.14
C SER A 195 -3.33 11.22 -15.43
N PRO A 196 -2.38 12.05 -14.93
CA PRO A 196 -1.31 11.57 -14.07
C PRO A 196 -1.89 10.86 -12.84
N ASP A 197 -1.47 9.63 -12.58
CA ASP A 197 -1.90 8.79 -11.45
C ASP A 197 -0.78 8.56 -10.42
N ALA A 198 0.47 8.76 -10.82
CA ALA A 198 1.64 8.74 -9.97
C ALA A 198 2.33 10.10 -10.00
N ILE A 199 2.21 10.85 -8.90
CA ILE A 199 2.93 12.10 -8.65
C ILE A 199 3.75 11.91 -7.38
N ALA A 200 4.95 12.49 -7.34
CA ALA A 200 5.76 12.62 -6.14
C ALA A 200 6.43 14.00 -6.10
N ILE A 201 6.79 14.45 -4.91
CA ILE A 201 7.50 15.72 -4.67
C ILE A 201 8.67 15.48 -3.73
N SER A 202 9.83 16.10 -4.00
CA SER A 202 11.00 16.09 -3.10
C SER A 202 11.03 17.30 -2.17
N GLU A 203 11.87 17.26 -1.14
CA GLU A 203 12.12 18.41 -0.25
C GLU A 203 12.70 19.63 -0.99
N GLU A 204 13.37 19.42 -2.13
CA GLU A 204 13.91 20.48 -2.98
C GLU A 204 12.87 21.09 -3.94
N ASN A 205 11.58 20.89 -3.68
CA ASN A 205 10.47 21.42 -4.46
C ASN A 205 10.48 20.95 -5.94
N ILE A 206 10.87 19.68 -6.14
CA ILE A 206 10.88 19.03 -7.44
C ILE A 206 9.71 18.06 -7.51
N ILE A 207 8.80 18.29 -8.44
CA ILE A 207 7.66 17.41 -8.74
C ILE A 207 8.08 16.46 -9.85
N VAL A 208 7.77 15.17 -9.69
CA VAL A 208 7.87 14.17 -10.74
C VAL A 208 6.52 13.51 -10.96
N TYR A 209 6.18 13.25 -12.21
CA TYR A 209 4.93 12.58 -12.54
C TYR A 209 5.04 11.83 -13.87
N CYS A 210 4.27 10.75 -13.96
CA CYS A 210 4.06 10.03 -15.21
C CYS A 210 2.77 10.53 -15.86
N MET A 211 2.76 10.73 -17.17
CA MET A 211 1.56 11.16 -17.89
C MET A 211 1.48 10.52 -19.28
N SER A 212 0.26 10.38 -19.77
CA SER A 212 0.00 10.09 -21.18
C SER A 212 -0.14 11.39 -21.96
N ASN A 213 0.34 11.41 -23.19
CA ASN A 213 0.29 12.54 -24.09
C ASN A 213 -0.04 12.06 -25.51
N PHE A 214 -0.38 12.98 -26.41
CA PHE A 214 -0.86 12.68 -27.75
C PHE A 214 -0.21 13.59 -28.79
N GLU A 215 0.40 12.98 -29.79
CA GLU A 215 1.04 13.67 -30.91
C GLU A 215 0.93 12.78 -32.15
N ASN A 216 0.63 13.37 -33.32
CA ASN A 216 0.60 12.64 -34.59
C ASN A 216 -0.25 11.34 -34.55
N HIS A 217 -1.43 11.41 -33.94
CA HIS A 217 -2.37 10.27 -33.79
C HIS A 217 -1.87 9.12 -32.92
N THR A 218 -0.75 9.30 -32.22
CA THR A 218 -0.16 8.29 -31.34
C THR A 218 -0.23 8.77 -29.90
N VAL A 219 -0.66 7.90 -29.00
CA VAL A 219 -0.58 8.14 -27.56
C VAL A 219 0.71 7.53 -27.05
N PHE A 220 1.49 8.33 -26.33
CA PHE A 220 2.75 7.93 -25.72
C PHE A 220 2.73 8.34 -24.25
N SER A 221 3.66 7.79 -23.48
CA SER A 221 3.82 8.12 -22.06
C SER A 221 5.14 8.84 -21.80
N GLU A 222 5.14 9.78 -20.87
CA GLU A 222 6.30 10.56 -20.45
C GLU A 222 6.52 10.46 -18.94
N LEU A 223 7.78 10.45 -18.52
CA LEU A 223 8.20 10.82 -17.17
C LEU A 223 8.64 12.28 -17.20
N VAL A 224 7.98 13.11 -16.41
CA VAL A 224 8.19 14.56 -16.40
C VAL A 224 8.71 15.00 -15.03
N LYS A 225 9.63 15.96 -15.05
CA LYS A 225 10.11 16.71 -13.89
C LYS A 225 9.66 18.16 -14.01
N TYR A 226 9.16 18.71 -12.93
CA TYR A 226 8.88 20.14 -12.79
C TYR A 226 9.58 20.70 -11.55
N CYS A 227 10.33 21.79 -11.70
CA CYS A 227 10.95 22.49 -10.58
C CYS A 227 10.09 23.70 -10.21
N LEU A 228 9.53 23.72 -8.99
CA LEU A 228 8.66 24.80 -8.54
C LEU A 228 9.42 26.14 -8.43
N ASN A 229 10.68 26.10 -8.01
CA ASN A 229 11.51 27.28 -7.82
C ASN A 229 11.81 28.01 -9.13
N SER A 230 12.19 27.26 -10.18
CA SER A 230 12.50 27.83 -11.50
C SER A 230 11.32 27.83 -12.47
N ARG A 231 10.19 27.22 -12.09
CA ARG A 231 8.99 27.03 -12.92
C ARG A 231 9.31 26.37 -14.26
N SER A 232 10.23 25.39 -14.23
CA SER A 232 10.76 24.75 -15.44
C SER A 232 10.33 23.29 -15.53
N ARG A 233 9.74 22.92 -16.68
CA ARG A 233 9.36 21.55 -17.05
C ARG A 233 10.47 20.88 -17.88
N GLN A 234 10.73 19.61 -17.61
CA GLN A 234 11.67 18.78 -18.38
C GLN A 234 11.10 17.36 -18.55
N VAL A 235 11.13 16.82 -19.76
CA VAL A 235 10.84 15.40 -20.03
C VAL A 235 12.13 14.59 -19.79
N ILE A 236 12.06 13.62 -18.88
CA ILE A 236 13.19 12.73 -18.54
C ILE A 236 13.21 11.51 -19.44
N ALA A 237 12.04 10.91 -19.66
CA ALA A 237 11.89 9.70 -20.47
C ALA A 237 10.55 9.76 -21.23
N ARG A 238 10.52 9.15 -22.41
CA ARG A 238 9.35 9.10 -23.29
C ARG A 238 9.28 7.75 -24.01
N THR A 239 8.09 7.19 -24.13
CA THR A 239 7.83 6.00 -24.99
C THR A 239 7.41 6.41 -26.39
N GLY A 240 7.44 5.46 -27.34
CA GLY A 240 6.93 5.69 -28.68
C GLY A 240 5.40 5.57 -28.76
N ASP A 241 4.84 4.50 -28.20
CA ASP A 241 3.41 4.17 -28.25
C ASP A 241 3.01 3.36 -27.00
N VAL A 242 1.95 3.79 -26.29
CA VAL A 242 1.44 3.13 -25.08
C VAL A 242 0.91 1.71 -25.29
N THR A 243 0.58 1.35 -26.53
CA THR A 243 0.19 -0.02 -26.90
C THR A 243 1.37 -0.99 -26.87
N GLN A 244 2.61 -0.49 -26.93
CA GLN A 244 3.83 -1.30 -26.88
C GLN A 244 4.57 -1.15 -25.55
N GLU A 245 4.68 0.09 -25.08
CA GLU A 245 5.44 0.45 -23.88
C GLU A 245 4.78 1.57 -23.09
N LEU A 246 4.73 1.40 -21.78
CA LEU A 246 4.14 2.37 -20.85
C LEU A 246 5.14 2.74 -19.76
N ILE A 247 5.40 4.03 -19.60
CA ILE A 247 6.03 4.62 -18.41
C ILE A 247 4.90 4.96 -17.43
N ALA A 248 4.98 4.40 -16.23
CA ALA A 248 4.04 4.67 -15.14
C ALA A 248 4.76 4.55 -13.80
N GLU A 249 4.06 4.90 -12.72
CA GLU A 249 4.50 4.67 -11.33
C GLU A 249 5.89 5.26 -11.03
N CYS A 250 5.95 6.52 -10.59
CA CYS A 250 7.21 7.16 -10.23
C CYS A 250 7.29 7.54 -8.76
N ALA A 251 8.52 7.65 -8.25
CA ALA A 251 8.83 8.19 -6.94
C ALA A 251 10.13 9.01 -7.02
N ILE A 252 10.31 9.94 -6.07
CA ILE A 252 11.52 10.76 -5.93
C ILE A 252 11.96 10.81 -4.47
N TYR A 253 13.27 10.73 -4.25
CA TYR A 253 13.90 11.10 -2.98
C TYR A 253 15.25 11.77 -3.25
N GLY A 254 15.41 13.01 -2.76
CA GLY A 254 16.55 13.87 -3.06
C GLY A 254 16.82 13.92 -4.56
N ASP A 255 18.02 13.52 -4.98
CA ASP A 255 18.41 13.56 -6.39
C ASP A 255 17.96 12.35 -7.23
N ASN A 256 17.27 11.36 -6.65
CA ASN A 256 16.99 10.11 -7.34
C ASN A 256 15.51 9.99 -7.68
N ILE A 257 15.23 9.81 -8.98
CA ILE A 257 13.90 9.50 -9.50
C ILE A 257 13.89 8.05 -9.92
N VAL A 258 12.86 7.31 -9.54
CA VAL A 258 12.67 5.91 -9.94
C VAL A 258 11.30 5.71 -10.57
N TRP A 259 11.20 4.83 -11.56
CA TRP A 259 9.93 4.56 -12.23
C TRP A 259 9.86 3.15 -12.85
N SER A 260 8.64 2.73 -13.19
CA SER A 260 8.36 1.51 -13.93
C SER A 260 8.23 1.77 -15.43
N ARG A 261 8.81 0.88 -16.25
CA ARG A 261 8.57 0.82 -17.69
C ARG A 261 8.04 -0.56 -18.07
N PHE A 262 6.77 -0.62 -18.40
CA PHE A 262 6.08 -1.81 -18.88
C PHE A 262 6.35 -2.00 -20.38
N ARG A 263 6.62 -3.23 -20.80
CA ARG A 263 6.95 -3.56 -22.20
C ARG A 263 6.27 -4.85 -22.62
N ILE A 264 5.84 -4.88 -23.87
CA ILE A 264 5.26 -6.05 -24.55
C ILE A 264 3.94 -6.47 -23.89
N LEU A 265 2.82 -6.31 -24.60
CA LEU A 265 1.53 -6.80 -24.11
C LEU A 265 1.59 -8.31 -23.87
N ASN A 266 1.01 -8.75 -22.75
CA ASN A 266 0.96 -10.16 -22.40
C ASN A 266 -0.20 -10.83 -23.14
N ASP A 267 0.15 -11.60 -24.17
CA ASP A 267 -0.77 -12.45 -24.93
C ASP A 267 -0.94 -13.84 -24.32
N CYS A 268 -0.19 -14.16 -23.25
CA CYS A 268 -0.15 -15.46 -22.61
C CYS A 268 -0.30 -15.37 -21.09
N PHE A 269 -1.55 -15.31 -20.61
CA PHE A 269 -1.83 -15.32 -19.16
C PHE A 269 -1.38 -16.61 -18.45
N ALA A 270 -1.02 -17.67 -19.18
CA ALA A 270 -0.38 -18.85 -18.60
C ALA A 270 1.05 -18.56 -18.10
N TYR A 271 1.76 -17.61 -18.70
CA TYR A 271 3.11 -17.21 -18.26
C TYR A 271 3.06 -16.37 -16.99
N ARG A 272 2.18 -15.36 -16.94
CA ARG A 272 2.04 -14.44 -15.81
C ARG A 272 0.64 -13.81 -15.82
N PHE A 273 0.02 -13.64 -14.65
CA PHE A 273 -1.28 -12.95 -14.54
C PHE A 273 -1.14 -11.40 -14.58
N THR A 274 -0.42 -10.90 -15.57
CA THR A 274 -0.15 -9.46 -15.76
C THR A 274 -0.58 -9.01 -17.15
N ARG A 275 -0.78 -7.70 -17.31
CA ARG A 275 -1.14 -7.14 -18.61
C ARG A 275 0.03 -7.00 -19.58
N TYR A 276 1.21 -6.73 -19.05
CA TYR A 276 2.45 -6.71 -19.80
C TYR A 276 3.28 -7.93 -19.44
N LYS A 277 4.12 -8.38 -20.37
CA LYS A 277 5.02 -9.50 -20.14
C LYS A 277 6.18 -9.08 -19.24
N TYR A 278 6.67 -7.85 -19.42
CA TYR A 278 7.79 -7.31 -18.68
C TYR A 278 7.47 -5.93 -18.09
N SER A 279 8.10 -5.65 -16.96
CA SER A 279 8.17 -4.34 -16.33
C SER A 279 9.55 -4.18 -15.71
N ASP A 280 10.27 -3.15 -16.12
CA ASP A 280 11.59 -2.87 -15.60
C ASP A 280 11.62 -1.59 -14.79
N LEU A 281 12.45 -1.58 -13.73
CA LEU A 281 12.71 -0.41 -12.94
C LEU A 281 13.89 0.37 -13.49
N PHE A 282 13.74 1.68 -13.53
CA PHE A 282 14.80 2.61 -13.92
C PHE A 282 15.04 3.62 -12.80
N LYS A 283 16.26 4.16 -12.78
CA LYS A 283 16.68 5.24 -11.89
C LYS A 283 17.31 6.36 -12.70
N TYR A 284 16.90 7.59 -12.46
CA TYR A 284 17.52 8.80 -13.00
C TYR A 284 18.08 9.64 -11.86
N ASN A 285 19.31 10.11 -12.01
CA ASN A 285 19.94 10.97 -11.01
C ASN A 285 19.99 12.42 -11.50
N LEU A 286 19.33 13.33 -10.77
CA LEU A 286 19.17 14.73 -11.11
C LEU A 286 20.49 15.50 -11.24
N LYS A 287 21.50 15.16 -10.43
CA LYS A 287 22.81 15.83 -10.44
C LYS A 287 23.66 15.43 -11.64
N THR A 288 23.63 14.16 -12.00
CA THR A 288 24.49 13.60 -13.05
C THR A 288 23.81 13.53 -14.42
N GLY A 289 22.48 13.64 -14.46
CA GLY A 289 21.70 13.45 -15.68
C GLY A 289 21.71 12.02 -16.22
N ARG A 290 22.12 11.04 -15.41
CA ARG A 290 22.29 9.64 -15.84
C ARG A 290 21.08 8.78 -15.49
N THR A 291 20.68 7.96 -16.46
CA THR A 291 19.69 6.89 -16.30
C THR A 291 20.38 5.53 -16.18
N VAL A 292 19.97 4.73 -15.20
CA VAL A 292 20.42 3.35 -14.99
C VAL A 292 19.20 2.44 -15.00
N GLN A 293 19.30 1.32 -15.71
CA GLN A 293 18.29 0.26 -15.67
C GLN A 293 18.60 -0.69 -14.50
N LEU A 294 17.67 -0.82 -13.56
CA LEU A 294 17.86 -1.59 -12.33
C LEU A 294 17.47 -3.07 -12.51
N THR A 295 16.51 -3.37 -13.39
CA THR A 295 16.03 -4.73 -13.67
C THR A 295 15.88 -4.94 -15.17
N VAL A 296 15.94 -6.19 -15.64
CA VAL A 296 15.91 -6.50 -17.08
C VAL A 296 15.02 -7.69 -17.35
N ASP A 297 14.09 -7.52 -18.30
CA ASP A 297 13.26 -8.59 -18.89
C ASP A 297 12.56 -9.46 -17.82
N ASP A 298 12.14 -8.83 -16.72
CA ASP A 298 11.34 -9.46 -15.68
C ASP A 298 10.14 -8.57 -15.34
N PHE A 299 9.52 -8.68 -14.16
CA PHE A 299 8.33 -7.89 -13.83
C PHE A 299 8.40 -7.28 -12.44
N TYR A 300 9.04 -6.13 -12.39
CA TYR A 300 9.15 -5.26 -11.23
C TYR A 300 8.38 -3.97 -11.46
N HIS A 301 7.58 -3.56 -10.49
CA HIS A 301 6.76 -2.35 -10.63
C HIS A 301 6.44 -1.70 -9.28
N GLU A 302 5.79 -0.55 -9.31
CA GLU A 302 5.48 0.33 -8.20
C GLU A 302 6.69 0.64 -7.30
N PRO A 303 7.77 1.22 -7.84
CA PRO A 303 8.93 1.54 -7.05
C PRO A 303 8.62 2.67 -6.06
N TYR A 304 9.17 2.56 -4.86
CA TYR A 304 9.24 3.63 -3.88
C TYR A 304 10.66 3.72 -3.33
N ILE A 305 11.12 4.94 -3.06
CA ILE A 305 12.51 5.22 -2.67
C ILE A 305 12.55 6.10 -1.42
N ASP A 306 13.41 5.72 -0.47
CA ASP A 306 13.80 6.53 0.67
C ASP A 306 15.33 6.46 0.80
N LYS A 307 16.01 7.59 0.66
CA LYS A 307 17.49 7.68 0.65
C LYS A 307 18.13 6.74 -0.37
N ASN A 308 18.97 5.80 0.08
CA ASN A 308 19.61 4.79 -0.77
C ASN A 308 18.79 3.50 -0.88
N LYS A 309 17.59 3.45 -0.31
CA LYS A 309 16.77 2.24 -0.22
C LYS A 309 15.62 2.31 -1.20
N LEU A 310 15.37 1.21 -1.89
CA LEU A 310 14.28 1.05 -2.83
C LEU A 310 13.44 -0.16 -2.43
N VAL A 311 12.13 0.00 -2.46
CA VAL A 311 11.16 -1.10 -2.40
C VAL A 311 10.36 -1.12 -3.69
N ALA A 312 9.96 -2.29 -4.13
CA ALA A 312 9.10 -2.48 -5.29
C ALA A 312 8.27 -3.76 -5.14
N LEU A 313 7.38 -3.98 -6.08
CA LEU A 313 6.70 -5.26 -6.26
C LEU A 313 7.43 -6.10 -7.29
N TYR A 314 7.46 -7.41 -7.06
CA TYR A 314 7.95 -8.39 -8.01
C TYR A 314 6.84 -9.40 -8.32
N VAL A 315 6.54 -9.60 -9.60
CA VAL A 315 5.56 -10.61 -10.02
C VAL A 315 6.30 -11.80 -10.62
N THR A 316 6.35 -12.90 -9.88
CA THR A 316 6.96 -14.15 -10.37
C THR A 316 6.20 -14.69 -11.59
N PRO A 317 6.87 -15.42 -12.51
CA PRO A 317 6.17 -16.26 -13.47
C PRO A 317 5.19 -17.21 -12.77
N ASN A 318 4.07 -17.52 -13.43
CA ASN A 318 3.06 -18.44 -12.90
C ASN A 318 3.66 -19.84 -12.74
N ARG A 319 3.42 -20.45 -11.58
CA ARG A 319 3.70 -21.88 -11.38
C ARG A 319 2.63 -22.75 -12.03
N SER A 320 2.99 -24.01 -12.32
CA SER A 320 2.01 -25.00 -12.77
C SER A 320 0.84 -25.11 -11.78
N GLY A 321 -0.39 -24.97 -12.28
CA GLY A 321 -1.61 -25.01 -11.47
C GLY A 321 -1.90 -23.74 -10.66
N GLN A 322 -1.12 -22.67 -10.82
CA GLN A 322 -1.43 -21.39 -10.18
C GLN A 322 -2.70 -20.80 -10.81
N ALA A 323 -3.73 -20.60 -9.99
CA ALA A 323 -5.04 -20.16 -10.45
C ALA A 323 -5.26 -18.64 -10.35
N ALA A 324 -4.38 -17.92 -9.64
CA ALA A 324 -4.54 -16.49 -9.39
C ALA A 324 -3.20 -15.75 -9.23
N TYR A 325 -3.29 -14.42 -9.19
CA TYR A 325 -2.17 -13.50 -9.12
C TYR A 325 -1.37 -13.65 -7.81
N ASN A 326 -0.05 -13.53 -7.91
CA ASN A 326 0.86 -13.50 -6.77
C ASN A 326 1.97 -12.48 -7.04
N SER A 327 2.22 -11.62 -6.06
CA SER A 327 3.25 -10.57 -6.12
C SER A 327 4.02 -10.54 -4.83
N GLU A 328 5.32 -10.31 -4.87
CA GLU A 328 6.19 -10.22 -3.70
C GLU A 328 6.56 -8.76 -3.44
N VAL A 329 6.85 -8.41 -2.19
CA VAL A 329 7.51 -7.14 -1.88
C VAL A 329 9.00 -7.39 -1.85
N VAL A 330 9.73 -6.66 -2.68
CA VAL A 330 11.19 -6.75 -2.81
C VAL A 330 11.85 -5.45 -2.34
N PHE A 331 13.03 -5.60 -1.78
CA PHE A 331 13.83 -4.51 -1.21
C PHE A 331 15.24 -4.55 -1.79
N MET A 332 15.79 -3.38 -2.10
CA MET A 332 17.15 -3.20 -2.56
C MET A 332 17.80 -2.03 -1.83
N ASP A 333 19.02 -2.26 -1.33
CA ASP A 333 19.96 -1.18 -1.10
C ASP A 333 20.62 -0.84 -2.44
N LEU A 334 20.54 0.42 -2.86
CA LEU A 334 21.07 0.88 -4.15
C LEU A 334 22.59 0.74 -4.24
N ASP A 335 23.29 0.67 -3.11
CA ASP A 335 24.73 0.41 -3.08
C ASP A 335 25.04 -1.09 -3.29
N ASP A 336 24.18 -1.98 -2.78
CA ASP A 336 24.29 -3.44 -2.96
C ASP A 336 23.86 -3.91 -4.37
N ARG A 337 22.99 -3.13 -5.03
CA ARG A 337 22.45 -3.40 -6.38
C ARG A 337 21.80 -4.79 -6.53
N GLN A 338 21.24 -5.34 -5.45
CA GLN A 338 20.56 -6.64 -5.46
C GLN A 338 19.22 -6.54 -4.74
N PHE A 339 18.18 -7.09 -5.38
CA PHE A 339 16.87 -7.26 -4.76
C PHE A 339 16.84 -8.48 -3.83
N LYS A 340 16.16 -8.29 -2.70
CA LYS A 340 15.84 -9.31 -1.71
C LYS A 340 14.33 -9.34 -1.54
N THR A 341 13.72 -10.52 -1.59
CA THR A 341 12.29 -10.66 -1.25
C THR A 341 12.12 -10.54 0.26
N VAL A 342 11.35 -9.55 0.70
CA VAL A 342 11.07 -9.29 2.11
C VAL A 342 9.66 -9.71 2.52
N VAL A 343 8.73 -9.77 1.55
CA VAL A 343 7.40 -10.35 1.76
C VAL A 343 7.09 -11.34 0.65
N HIS A 344 7.01 -12.60 1.04
CA HIS A 344 6.66 -13.76 0.20
C HIS A 344 5.30 -14.35 0.63
N GLU A 345 4.69 -15.20 -0.21
CA GLU A 345 3.48 -15.97 0.17
C GLU A 345 3.69 -16.92 1.36
N ASP A 346 4.93 -17.33 1.61
CA ASP A 346 5.32 -18.19 2.75
C ASP A 346 5.78 -17.38 3.97
N SER A 347 5.57 -16.05 3.98
CA SER A 347 5.97 -15.24 5.14
C SER A 347 5.18 -15.69 6.37
N PRO A 348 5.79 -15.71 7.57
CA PRO A 348 5.15 -16.20 8.80
C PRO A 348 3.90 -15.41 9.22
N ILE A 349 3.70 -14.23 8.64
CA ILE A 349 2.51 -13.40 8.84
C ILE A 349 1.26 -13.94 8.14
N TYR A 350 1.41 -14.88 7.19
CA TYR A 350 0.31 -15.53 6.49
C TYR A 350 0.04 -16.90 7.11
N GLN A 351 -1.12 -17.05 7.76
CA GLN A 351 -1.54 -18.31 8.38
C GLN A 351 -1.81 -19.42 7.35
N ARG A 352 -2.21 -19.02 6.14
CA ARG A 352 -2.41 -19.91 5.01
C ARG A 352 -2.14 -19.14 3.72
N ARG A 353 -1.79 -19.88 2.68
CA ARG A 353 -1.70 -19.33 1.33
C ARG A 353 -3.11 -19.03 0.83
N GLU A 354 -3.37 -17.77 0.49
CA GLU A 354 -4.63 -17.38 -0.14
C GLU A 354 -4.60 -17.71 -1.64
N SER A 355 -5.77 -17.78 -2.27
CA SER A 355 -5.87 -18.04 -3.71
C SER A 355 -5.20 -16.92 -4.51
N GLU A 356 -5.35 -15.68 -4.06
CA GLU A 356 -4.74 -14.48 -4.64
C GLU A 356 -3.91 -13.77 -3.57
N MET A 357 -2.64 -13.52 -3.88
CA MET A 357 -1.71 -12.82 -2.97
C MET A 357 -1.32 -11.47 -3.60
N LEU A 358 -2.30 -10.57 -3.67
CA LEU A 358 -2.15 -9.23 -4.24
C LEU A 358 -1.49 -8.27 -3.25
N ARG A 359 -0.23 -7.94 -3.46
CA ARG A 359 0.47 -6.88 -2.72
C ARG A 359 0.60 -5.70 -3.66
N THR A 360 0.26 -4.50 -3.18
CA THR A 360 0.40 -3.26 -3.95
C THR A 360 0.83 -2.12 -3.05
N MET A 361 1.17 -0.98 -3.64
CA MET A 361 1.60 0.26 -3.02
C MET A 361 2.67 0.06 -1.94
N PRO A 362 3.80 -0.60 -2.25
CA PRO A 362 4.86 -0.72 -1.28
C PRO A 362 5.38 0.69 -0.91
N ARG A 363 5.65 0.89 0.37
CA ARG A 363 6.24 2.11 0.92
C ARG A 363 7.42 1.73 1.77
N ILE A 364 8.44 2.57 1.78
CA ILE A 364 9.58 2.46 2.68
C ILE A 364 9.78 3.80 3.37
N ASN A 365 10.08 3.76 4.66
CA ASN A 365 10.60 4.90 5.39
C ASN A 365 11.97 4.54 5.98
N SER A 366 12.46 5.38 6.88
CA SER A 366 13.77 5.19 7.49
C SER A 366 13.93 3.87 8.26
N ARG A 367 12.86 3.11 8.55
CA ARG A 367 12.92 1.89 9.37
C ARG A 367 12.04 0.74 8.89
N TYR A 368 10.90 1.03 8.29
CA TYR A 368 9.89 0.04 7.97
C TYR A 368 9.56 0.04 6.49
N ILE A 369 9.11 -1.14 6.03
CA ILE A 369 8.45 -1.35 4.76
C ILE A 369 7.00 -1.70 5.05
N SER A 370 6.08 -1.09 4.31
CA SER A 370 4.67 -1.49 4.29
C SER A 370 4.24 -1.83 2.87
N TRP A 371 3.10 -2.49 2.76
CA TRP A 371 2.41 -2.74 1.50
C TRP A 371 0.91 -2.79 1.80
N TRP A 372 0.12 -2.50 0.78
CA TRP A 372 -1.31 -2.68 0.82
C TRP A 372 -1.66 -4.11 0.42
N PHE A 373 -2.54 -4.73 1.20
CA PHE A 373 -3.21 -5.99 0.91
C PHE A 373 -4.51 -6.00 1.70
N PHE A 374 -5.55 -6.65 1.17
CA PHE A 374 -6.75 -6.94 1.93
C PHE A 374 -6.35 -7.79 3.15
N ARG A 375 -6.33 -7.21 4.36
CA ARG A 375 -5.91 -7.85 5.63
C ARG A 375 -4.43 -7.72 6.02
N ASN A 376 -3.75 -6.63 5.66
CA ASN A 376 -2.43 -6.35 6.22
C ASN A 376 -2.50 -5.59 7.56
N ARG A 377 -1.99 -6.21 8.63
CA ARG A 377 -1.79 -5.59 9.96
C ARG A 377 -0.32 -5.42 10.37
N TYR A 378 0.59 -5.68 9.44
CA TYR A 378 2.02 -5.77 9.69
C TYR A 378 2.81 -4.72 8.89
N VAL A 379 3.96 -4.37 9.44
CA VAL A 379 5.07 -3.76 8.70
C VAL A 379 6.29 -4.68 8.78
N TYR A 380 7.22 -4.53 7.85
CA TYR A 380 8.49 -5.24 7.87
C TYR A 380 9.61 -4.29 8.32
N ASP A 381 10.28 -4.64 9.42
CA ASP A 381 11.46 -3.96 9.94
C ASP A 381 12.69 -4.52 9.23
N TYR A 382 13.10 -3.82 8.17
CA TYR A 382 14.19 -4.26 7.29
C TYR A 382 15.57 -4.14 7.94
N ARG A 383 15.69 -3.44 9.06
CA ARG A 383 16.95 -3.33 9.80
C ARG A 383 17.18 -4.55 10.69
N ASN A 384 16.10 -5.07 11.27
CA ASN A 384 16.14 -6.23 12.18
C ASN A 384 15.65 -7.53 11.53
N ASN A 385 15.33 -7.53 10.23
CA ASN A 385 14.82 -8.68 9.49
C ASN A 385 13.62 -9.37 10.19
N ARG A 386 12.58 -8.60 10.52
CA ARG A 386 11.41 -9.12 11.23
C ARG A 386 10.12 -8.44 10.82
N PHE A 387 9.00 -9.12 11.01
CA PHE A 387 7.67 -8.53 10.91
C PHE A 387 7.23 -7.95 12.25
N ILE A 388 6.59 -6.79 12.20
CA ILE A 388 5.98 -6.15 13.37
C ILE A 388 4.48 -6.06 13.14
N GLU A 389 3.71 -6.71 14.01
CA GLU A 389 2.26 -6.54 14.09
C GLU A 389 1.94 -5.24 14.84
N LEU A 390 1.23 -4.32 14.18
CA LEU A 390 0.91 -3.00 14.75
C LEU A 390 -0.56 -2.88 15.17
N PHE A 391 -1.40 -3.77 14.66
CA PHE A 391 -2.82 -3.75 14.91
C PHE A 391 -3.31 -5.14 15.29
N ASP A 392 -4.16 -5.20 16.32
CA ASP A 392 -4.62 -6.46 16.86
C ASP A 392 -5.75 -6.99 15.98
N GLY A 393 -5.60 -8.21 15.48
CA GLY A 393 -6.65 -8.92 14.74
C GLY A 393 -7.56 -9.75 15.63
N ILE A 394 -7.34 -9.79 16.95
CA ILE A 394 -8.16 -10.58 17.89
C ILE A 394 -9.58 -10.00 18.00
N TYR A 395 -9.78 -8.68 17.87
CA TYR A 395 -11.13 -8.08 17.74
C TYR A 395 -11.95 -8.65 16.57
N GLU A 396 -11.30 -9.30 15.61
CA GLU A 396 -11.89 -9.80 14.36
C GLU A 396 -12.12 -11.32 14.37
N THR A 397 -11.58 -12.06 15.35
CA THR A 397 -11.82 -13.51 15.45
C THR A 397 -13.23 -13.87 15.93
N LEU A 398 -13.94 -12.94 16.59
CA LEU A 398 -15.35 -13.14 16.96
C LEU A 398 -16.32 -12.87 15.79
N ASN A 399 -15.89 -12.11 14.77
CA ASN A 399 -16.71 -11.83 13.60
C ASN A 399 -15.83 -11.85 12.33
N LYS A 400 -15.89 -12.97 11.60
CA LYS A 400 -15.04 -13.31 10.44
C LYS A 400 -15.03 -12.29 9.29
N ASP A 401 -15.88 -11.27 9.37
CA ASP A 401 -16.15 -10.30 8.32
C ASP A 401 -15.45 -8.94 8.56
N ASN A 402 -14.82 -8.73 9.72
CA ASN A 402 -14.00 -7.53 9.92
C ASN A 402 -12.69 -7.63 9.10
N ALA A 403 -12.21 -6.49 8.61
CA ALA A 403 -10.95 -6.42 7.86
C ALA A 403 -10.12 -5.20 8.25
N VAL A 404 -8.95 -5.44 8.84
CA VAL A 404 -7.89 -4.44 9.05
C VAL A 404 -7.00 -4.32 7.82
N VAL A 405 -6.84 -3.11 7.29
CA VAL A 405 -5.97 -2.82 6.15
C VAL A 405 -5.01 -1.70 6.53
N LEU A 406 -3.71 -1.96 6.46
CA LEU A 406 -2.69 -0.92 6.45
C LEU A 406 -2.80 -0.15 5.12
N ASP A 407 -3.35 1.06 5.19
CA ASP A 407 -3.59 1.92 4.03
C ASP A 407 -2.31 2.66 3.61
N ARG A 408 -1.58 3.20 4.59
CA ARG A 408 -0.39 4.01 4.32
C ARG A 408 0.62 3.98 5.46
N LEU A 409 1.90 4.01 5.10
CA LEU A 409 3.02 4.25 6.01
C LEU A 409 3.55 5.66 5.77
N PHE A 410 3.76 6.38 6.86
CA PHE A 410 4.44 7.67 6.94
C PHE A 410 5.74 7.51 7.75
N ASP A 411 6.48 8.58 7.99
CA ASP A 411 7.77 8.50 8.70
C ASP A 411 7.62 7.93 10.11
N ASN A 412 6.66 8.44 10.88
CA ASN A 412 6.43 8.06 12.28
C ASN A 412 5.05 7.42 12.51
N HIS A 413 4.27 7.19 11.46
CA HIS A 413 2.88 6.78 11.60
C HIS A 413 2.50 5.69 10.60
N ALA A 414 1.62 4.78 11.00
CA ALA A 414 0.94 3.84 10.10
C ALA A 414 -0.57 4.06 10.18
N LEU A 415 -1.21 4.28 9.02
CA LEU A 415 -2.65 4.45 8.90
C LEU A 415 -3.32 3.11 8.62
N PHE A 416 -4.27 2.76 9.46
CA PHE A 416 -5.11 1.58 9.33
C PHE A 416 -6.55 1.95 9.06
N ASN A 417 -7.18 1.28 8.10
CA ASN A 417 -8.62 1.24 7.90
C ASN A 417 -9.14 -0.06 8.51
N VAL A 418 -10.14 0.03 9.39
CA VAL A 418 -10.81 -1.12 9.99
C VAL A 418 -12.24 -1.12 9.46
N ASN A 419 -12.54 -2.10 8.61
CA ASN A 419 -13.88 -2.29 8.07
C ASN A 419 -14.61 -3.31 8.92
N PHE A 420 -15.77 -2.94 9.44
CA PHE A 420 -16.59 -3.80 10.29
C PHE A 420 -17.66 -4.53 9.48
N ALA A 421 -18.11 -5.67 10.00
CA ALA A 421 -19.17 -6.49 9.41
C ALA A 421 -20.49 -5.71 9.17
N ASP A 422 -20.75 -4.67 9.96
CA ASP A 422 -21.93 -3.80 9.83
C ASP A 422 -21.78 -2.72 8.73
N GLY A 423 -20.67 -2.76 7.98
CA GLY A 423 -20.35 -1.82 6.90
C GLY A 423 -19.73 -0.51 7.36
N LYS A 424 -19.52 -0.30 8.68
CA LYS A 424 -18.79 0.87 9.16
C LYS A 424 -17.30 0.73 8.89
N THR A 425 -16.63 1.86 8.66
CA THR A 425 -15.17 1.94 8.60
C THR A 425 -14.67 2.92 9.66
N SER A 426 -13.78 2.45 10.53
CA SER A 426 -12.97 3.32 11.40
C SER A 426 -11.56 3.44 10.85
N LYS A 427 -10.88 4.53 11.20
CA LYS A 427 -9.52 4.81 10.77
C LYS A 427 -8.65 5.13 11.97
N TYR A 428 -7.45 4.56 12.01
CA TYR A 428 -6.53 4.71 13.13
C TYR A 428 -5.12 5.04 12.64
N LEU A 429 -4.50 6.05 13.23
CA LEU A 429 -3.07 6.29 13.14
C LEU A 429 -2.38 5.60 14.31
N VAL A 430 -1.46 4.68 14.01
CA VAL A 430 -0.55 4.08 14.98
C VAL A 430 0.76 4.86 14.96
N THR A 431 1.13 5.47 16.08
CA THR A 431 2.42 6.18 16.22
C THR A 431 3.53 5.17 16.45
N LEU A 432 4.46 5.10 15.51
CA LEU A 432 5.58 4.19 15.51
C LEU A 432 6.68 4.73 16.43
N GLN A 433 7.04 3.98 17.47
CA GLN A 433 8.08 4.42 18.40
C GLN A 433 9.47 3.88 18.02
N PRO A 434 10.55 4.65 18.27
CA PRO A 434 11.92 4.13 18.29
C PRO A 434 12.04 2.91 19.21
N GLU A 435 12.84 1.93 18.82
CA GLU A 435 13.03 0.64 19.53
C GLU A 435 13.47 0.79 21.00
N ASN A 436 14.08 1.93 21.34
CA ASN A 436 14.55 2.23 22.70
C ASN A 436 13.45 2.77 23.62
N CYS A 437 12.23 3.00 23.11
CA CYS A 437 11.06 3.22 23.96
C CYS A 437 10.47 1.85 24.33
N THR A 438 11.14 1.12 25.21
CA THR A 438 10.43 0.10 25.99
C THR A 438 9.44 0.84 26.85
N MET A 439 8.14 0.65 26.61
CA MET A 439 7.13 1.11 27.55
C MET A 439 7.49 0.52 28.92
N PRO A 440 7.63 1.36 29.98
CA PRO A 440 7.96 0.86 31.30
C PRO A 440 6.98 -0.25 31.67
N ARG A 441 7.49 -1.36 32.22
CA ARG A 441 6.69 -2.54 32.56
C ARG A 441 5.44 -2.17 33.36
N GLU A 442 5.54 -1.17 34.25
CA GLU A 442 4.38 -0.70 35.03
C GLU A 442 3.30 -0.06 34.16
N ARG A 443 3.67 0.68 33.11
CA ARG A 443 2.71 1.31 32.18
C ARG A 443 2.08 0.29 31.25
N TRP A 444 2.84 -0.73 30.82
CA TRP A 444 2.28 -1.86 30.08
C TRP A 444 1.29 -2.64 30.94
N LEU A 445 1.64 -2.94 32.20
CA LEU A 445 0.75 -3.60 33.16
C LEU A 445 -0.51 -2.78 33.41
N ALA A 446 -0.40 -1.45 33.56
CA ALA A 446 -1.55 -0.57 33.74
C ALA A 446 -2.49 -0.56 32.53
N LEU A 447 -1.95 -0.46 31.31
CA LEU A 447 -2.73 -0.53 30.06
C LEU A 447 -3.37 -1.90 29.84
N TYR A 448 -2.65 -2.97 30.19
CA TYR A 448 -3.17 -4.33 30.17
C TYR A 448 -4.32 -4.49 31.17
N GLN A 449 -4.17 -3.97 32.40
CA GLN A 449 -5.22 -3.98 33.42
C GLN A 449 -6.45 -3.15 33.01
N GLU A 450 -6.24 -1.96 32.45
CA GLU A 450 -7.32 -1.10 31.93
C GLU A 450 -8.09 -1.80 30.81
N LYS A 451 -7.40 -2.38 29.83
CA LYS A 451 -8.04 -3.13 28.75
C LYS A 451 -8.68 -4.43 29.24
N ALA A 452 -8.01 -5.21 30.07
CA ALA A 452 -8.57 -6.44 30.64
C ALA A 452 -9.88 -6.16 31.41
N SER A 453 -9.98 -5.03 32.09
CA SER A 453 -11.20 -4.60 32.77
C SER A 453 -12.33 -4.18 31.81
N ALA A 454 -12.00 -3.64 30.63
CA ALA A 454 -12.96 -3.26 29.59
C ALA A 454 -13.49 -4.45 28.77
N TYR A 455 -12.73 -5.54 28.69
CA TYR A 455 -13.06 -6.71 27.84
C TYR A 455 -13.60 -7.92 28.60
N GLY A 456 -14.02 -7.76 29.86
CA GLY A 456 -14.54 -8.89 30.65
C GLY A 456 -13.47 -9.91 31.05
N HIS A 457 -12.17 -9.64 30.83
CA HIS A 457 -11.03 -10.43 31.31
C HIS A 457 -10.81 -10.33 32.84
N LYS A 458 -11.87 -10.03 33.59
CA LYS A 458 -11.86 -10.09 35.06
C LYS A 458 -11.47 -11.48 35.56
N GLU A 459 -11.83 -12.53 34.81
CA GLU A 459 -11.57 -13.93 35.15
C GLU A 459 -10.09 -14.31 35.12
N THR A 460 -9.26 -13.75 34.23
CA THR A 460 -7.81 -14.02 34.24
C THR A 460 -7.07 -13.32 35.38
N MET A 461 -7.65 -12.28 35.98
CA MET A 461 -7.03 -11.55 37.10
C MET A 461 -7.30 -12.21 38.46
N GLU A 462 -8.47 -12.83 38.65
CA GLU A 462 -8.84 -13.46 39.93
C GLU A 462 -7.92 -14.63 40.31
N TYR A 463 -7.33 -15.28 39.30
CA TYR A 463 -6.42 -16.42 39.48
C TYR A 463 -4.95 -16.10 39.21
N GLY A 464 -4.65 -14.86 38.80
CA GLY A 464 -3.34 -14.47 38.28
C GLY A 464 -2.18 -14.72 39.25
N GLU A 465 -2.40 -14.48 40.55
CA GLU A 465 -1.36 -14.69 41.57
C GLU A 465 -1.01 -16.17 41.75
N ALA A 466 -2.00 -17.03 41.96
CA ALA A 466 -1.78 -18.47 42.15
C ALA A 466 -1.15 -19.12 40.90
N VAL A 467 -1.60 -18.71 39.71
CA VAL A 467 -1.06 -19.19 38.43
C VAL A 467 0.38 -18.69 38.23
N ALA A 468 0.67 -17.42 38.51
CA ALA A 468 2.02 -16.87 38.39
C ALA A 468 3.01 -17.52 39.37
N GLU A 469 2.60 -17.70 40.64
CA GLU A 469 3.40 -18.37 41.66
C GLU A 469 3.71 -19.82 41.25
N TYR A 470 2.70 -20.55 40.77
CA TYR A 470 2.90 -21.92 40.32
C TYR A 470 3.83 -22.01 39.11
N LYS A 471 3.64 -21.17 38.08
CA LYS A 471 4.54 -21.12 36.91
C LYS A 471 5.97 -20.82 37.31
N ALA A 472 6.18 -19.86 38.21
CA ALA A 472 7.52 -19.55 38.73
C ALA A 472 8.12 -20.76 39.47
N LYS A 473 7.32 -21.46 40.28
CA LYS A 473 7.77 -22.67 41.01
C LYS A 473 8.22 -23.79 40.08
N ILE A 474 7.56 -23.99 38.94
CA ILE A 474 7.89 -25.05 37.98
C ILE A 474 8.82 -24.60 36.84
N GLY A 475 9.26 -23.33 36.85
CA GLY A 475 10.11 -22.76 35.79
C GLY A 475 9.43 -22.76 34.41
N TYR A 476 8.14 -22.42 34.35
CA TYR A 476 7.37 -22.44 33.12
C TYR A 476 7.20 -21.03 32.53
N ASP A 477 7.85 -20.81 31.38
CA ASP A 477 7.77 -19.56 30.62
C ASP A 477 6.63 -19.61 29.59
N THR A 478 5.78 -18.58 29.62
CA THR A 478 4.56 -18.52 28.82
C THR A 478 4.80 -17.72 27.55
N MET A 479 4.32 -18.20 26.40
CA MET A 479 4.24 -17.38 25.20
C MET A 479 3.29 -16.19 25.42
N ILE A 480 3.63 -15.04 24.87
CA ILE A 480 2.79 -13.84 24.99
C ILE A 480 1.40 -14.13 24.40
N ASN A 481 0.35 -13.79 25.13
CA ASN A 481 -1.06 -13.97 24.74
C ASN A 481 -1.52 -15.43 24.51
N SER A 482 -0.85 -16.44 25.08
CA SER A 482 -1.25 -17.84 24.92
C SER A 482 -2.25 -18.36 25.98
N ALA A 483 -2.67 -17.52 26.92
CA ALA A 483 -3.51 -17.93 28.04
C ALA A 483 -5.02 -17.86 27.72
N ALA A 484 -5.78 -18.88 28.14
CA ALA A 484 -7.23 -18.90 28.11
C ALA A 484 -7.79 -19.46 29.42
N ALA A 485 -8.97 -18.99 29.83
CA ALA A 485 -9.69 -19.47 31.01
C ALA A 485 -11.16 -19.71 30.66
N LEU A 486 -11.77 -20.74 31.26
CA LEU A 486 -13.19 -21.06 31.08
C LEU A 486 -13.74 -21.75 32.34
N GLU A 487 -14.93 -21.37 32.79
CA GLU A 487 -15.67 -22.12 33.80
C GLU A 487 -16.23 -23.42 33.23
N ILE A 488 -15.97 -24.54 33.92
CA ILE A 488 -16.48 -25.87 33.58
C ILE A 488 -17.09 -26.54 34.81
N LEU A 489 -18.10 -27.38 34.60
CA LEU A 489 -18.64 -28.23 35.66
C LEU A 489 -17.94 -29.59 35.60
N LEU A 490 -17.15 -29.93 36.62
CA LEU A 490 -16.58 -31.27 36.70
C LEU A 490 -17.71 -32.30 36.89
N PRO A 491 -17.62 -33.48 36.24
CA PRO A 491 -18.60 -34.54 36.43
C PRO A 491 -18.66 -34.97 37.89
N ALA A 492 -19.76 -35.59 38.31
CA ALA A 492 -19.97 -35.98 39.71
C ALA A 492 -18.97 -37.04 40.20
N GLY A 493 -18.34 -37.77 39.27
CA GLY A 493 -17.28 -38.73 39.57
C GLY A 493 -16.53 -39.20 38.31
N PHE A 494 -15.43 -39.94 38.52
CA PHE A 494 -14.57 -40.48 37.44
C PHE A 494 -15.16 -41.67 36.66
N TYR A 495 -16.47 -41.87 36.73
CA TYR A 495 -17.20 -42.94 36.05
C TYR A 495 -18.27 -42.37 35.10
N GLU A 496 -18.32 -41.05 34.94
CA GLU A 496 -19.32 -40.39 34.11
C GLU A 496 -18.98 -40.49 32.62
N VAL A 497 -20.02 -40.65 31.81
CA VAL A 497 -19.97 -40.69 30.35
C VAL A 497 -20.88 -39.57 29.85
N THR A 498 -20.32 -38.59 29.15
CA THR A 498 -21.07 -37.46 28.58
C THR A 498 -21.01 -37.56 27.05
N SER A 499 -22.16 -37.47 26.38
CA SER A 499 -22.23 -37.48 24.91
C SER A 499 -21.49 -38.66 24.24
N GLN A 500 -21.62 -39.86 24.81
CA GLN A 500 -20.94 -41.09 24.36
C GLN A 500 -19.40 -41.09 24.53
N VAL A 501 -18.85 -40.13 25.26
CA VAL A 501 -17.42 -40.01 25.54
C VAL A 501 -17.15 -40.32 27.02
N GLU A 502 -16.17 -41.18 27.28
CA GLU A 502 -15.75 -41.59 28.62
C GLU A 502 -14.90 -40.50 29.30
N ILE A 503 -15.52 -39.35 29.60
CA ILE A 503 -14.86 -38.20 30.24
C ILE A 503 -14.33 -38.54 31.65
N GLY A 504 -15.02 -39.41 32.39
CA GLY A 504 -14.61 -39.84 33.73
C GLY A 504 -13.22 -40.51 33.76
N PRO A 505 -12.99 -41.57 32.96
CA PRO A 505 -11.66 -42.18 32.81
C PRO A 505 -10.56 -41.21 32.35
N PHE A 506 -10.87 -40.30 31.42
CA PHE A 506 -9.93 -39.26 30.99
C PHE A 506 -9.51 -38.36 32.16
N LEU A 507 -10.48 -37.80 32.90
CA LEU A 507 -10.21 -36.94 34.05
C LEU A 507 -9.50 -37.70 35.18
N ARG A 508 -9.75 -39.01 35.32
CA ARG A 508 -8.99 -39.86 36.27
C ARG A 508 -7.52 -39.86 35.93
N SER A 509 -7.17 -40.05 34.66
CA SER A 509 -5.78 -40.02 34.19
C SER A 509 -5.12 -38.67 34.45
N ARG A 510 -5.82 -37.56 34.15
CA ARG A 510 -5.32 -36.20 34.42
C ARG A 510 -5.20 -35.89 35.92
N ASN A 511 -6.03 -36.50 36.76
CA ASN A 511 -5.88 -36.41 38.22
C ASN A 511 -4.61 -37.13 38.70
N GLU A 512 -4.26 -38.28 38.12
CA GLU A 512 -3.00 -38.96 38.45
C GLU A 512 -1.78 -38.14 38.02
N LEU A 513 -1.85 -37.42 36.90
CA LEU A 513 -0.80 -36.45 36.52
C LEU A 513 -0.75 -35.27 37.50
N SER A 514 -1.91 -34.74 37.90
CA SER A 514 -1.99 -33.62 38.85
C SER A 514 -1.38 -33.96 40.21
N LYS A 515 -1.52 -35.21 40.67
CA LYS A 515 -0.90 -35.70 41.92
C LYS A 515 0.62 -35.63 41.89
N GLN A 516 1.25 -35.77 40.73
CA GLN A 516 2.70 -35.63 40.58
C GLN A 516 3.16 -34.20 40.85
N SER A 517 2.29 -33.21 40.61
CA SER A 517 2.50 -31.79 40.89
C SER A 517 2.04 -31.37 42.30
N GLY A 518 1.58 -32.33 43.12
CA GLY A 518 1.10 -32.08 44.48
C GLY A 518 -0.36 -31.64 44.57
N PHE A 519 -1.15 -31.82 43.52
CA PHE A 519 -2.58 -31.46 43.49
C PHE A 519 -3.47 -32.69 43.37
N ASN A 520 -4.71 -32.60 43.84
CA ASN A 520 -5.69 -33.67 43.70
C ASN A 520 -7.08 -33.05 43.57
N PHE A 521 -7.67 -33.14 42.39
CA PHE A 521 -8.98 -32.55 42.13
C PHE A 521 -10.14 -33.54 42.33
N ALA A 522 -9.88 -34.75 42.82
CA ALA A 522 -10.91 -35.76 43.08
C ALA A 522 -12.00 -35.28 44.08
N ASP A 523 -11.63 -34.45 45.05
CA ASP A 523 -12.57 -33.90 46.05
C ASP A 523 -13.46 -32.77 45.48
N TYR A 524 -13.19 -32.35 44.24
CA TYR A 524 -13.87 -31.26 43.54
C TYR A 524 -14.75 -31.75 42.40
N MET A 525 -14.91 -33.07 42.24
CA MET A 525 -15.88 -33.65 41.31
C MET A 525 -17.29 -33.15 41.66
N GLY A 526 -18.09 -32.81 40.64
CA GLY A 526 -19.41 -32.20 40.78
C GLY A 526 -19.40 -30.71 41.16
N LYS A 527 -18.23 -30.04 41.12
CA LYS A 527 -18.09 -28.59 41.34
C LYS A 527 -17.79 -27.86 40.04
N THR A 528 -18.26 -26.62 39.94
CA THR A 528 -17.79 -25.68 38.93
C THR A 528 -16.38 -25.22 39.27
N VAL A 529 -15.46 -25.34 38.33
CA VAL A 529 -14.05 -24.97 38.45
C VAL A 529 -13.65 -24.16 37.22
N VAL A 530 -12.54 -23.43 37.29
CA VAL A 530 -11.94 -22.76 36.14
C VAL A 530 -10.88 -23.65 35.52
N LEU A 531 -11.05 -23.96 34.24
CA LEU A 531 -10.04 -24.55 33.37
C LEU A 531 -9.20 -23.42 32.79
N TYR A 532 -7.94 -23.34 33.18
CA TYR A 532 -6.97 -22.39 32.65
C TYR A 532 -5.93 -23.14 31.81
N THR A 533 -5.66 -22.65 30.61
CA THR A 533 -4.57 -23.16 29.76
C THR A 533 -3.63 -22.03 29.38
N CYS A 534 -2.34 -22.32 29.22
CA CYS A 534 -1.40 -21.43 28.57
C CYS A 534 -0.28 -22.21 27.88
N SER A 535 0.16 -21.75 26.71
CA SER A 535 1.21 -22.41 25.92
C SER A 535 2.61 -21.87 26.22
N SER A 536 3.61 -22.75 26.11
CA SER A 536 5.05 -22.43 26.19
C SER A 536 5.71 -22.49 24.81
N GLU A 537 6.92 -21.93 24.68
CA GLU A 537 7.72 -22.01 23.45
C GLU A 537 8.20 -23.44 23.12
N THR A 538 8.06 -24.39 24.07
CA THR A 538 8.51 -25.78 23.92
C THR A 538 7.39 -26.76 23.56
N ASP A 539 6.30 -26.26 22.95
CA ASP A 539 5.13 -27.03 22.46
C ASP A 539 4.32 -27.81 23.52
N ASP A 540 4.56 -27.60 24.82
CA ASP A 540 3.72 -28.13 25.90
C ASP A 540 2.75 -27.05 26.40
N ASP A 541 1.45 -27.35 26.44
CA ASP A 541 0.44 -26.53 27.10
C ASP A 541 0.36 -26.85 28.59
N LEU A 542 0.37 -25.83 29.45
CA LEU A 542 0.11 -25.99 30.87
C LEU A 542 -1.39 -25.87 31.12
N VAL A 543 -2.01 -26.95 31.61
CA VAL A 543 -3.42 -26.99 31.98
C VAL A 543 -3.56 -26.97 33.50
N LEU A 544 -4.39 -26.06 34.01
CA LEU A 544 -4.68 -25.88 35.43
C LEU A 544 -6.19 -25.95 35.67
N LEU A 545 -6.57 -26.59 36.79
CA LEU A 545 -7.92 -26.51 37.34
C LEU A 545 -7.89 -25.67 38.61
N ILE A 546 -8.79 -24.70 38.70
CA ILE A 546 -8.77 -23.68 39.75
C ILE A 546 -10.15 -23.60 40.41
N TYR A 547 -10.20 -23.67 41.73
CA TYR A 547 -11.44 -23.56 42.51
C TYR A 547 -11.24 -22.58 43.66
N ALA A 548 -12.11 -21.56 43.74
CA ALA A 548 -12.06 -20.51 44.76
C ALA A 548 -10.65 -19.90 44.92
N GLY A 549 -10.01 -19.55 43.80
CA GLY A 549 -8.68 -18.94 43.78
C GLY A 549 -7.50 -19.92 43.94
N LYS A 550 -7.74 -21.21 44.16
CA LYS A 550 -6.69 -22.21 44.44
C LYS A 550 -6.54 -23.19 43.28
N ILE A 551 -5.30 -23.47 42.89
CA ILE A 551 -5.00 -24.55 41.94
C ILE A 551 -5.28 -25.89 42.64
N ILE A 552 -6.19 -26.66 42.06
CA ILE A 552 -6.63 -27.98 42.53
C ILE A 552 -6.19 -29.11 41.59
N GLY A 553 -5.73 -28.77 40.37
CA GLY A 553 -5.17 -29.69 39.39
C GLY A 553 -4.18 -28.98 38.47
N ALA A 554 -3.12 -29.66 38.05
CA ALA A 554 -2.11 -29.09 37.15
C ALA A 554 -1.35 -30.20 36.39
N TRP A 555 -1.31 -30.11 35.06
CA TRP A 555 -0.52 -31.01 34.22
C TRP A 555 -0.07 -30.31 32.93
N LYS A 556 0.93 -30.89 32.27
CA LYS A 556 1.34 -30.48 30.92
C LYS A 556 0.65 -31.37 29.89
N ASP A 557 0.13 -30.76 28.85
CA ASP A 557 -0.45 -31.41 27.69
C ASP A 557 0.43 -31.14 26.46
N SER A 558 1.09 -32.19 25.98
CA SER A 558 1.96 -32.13 24.80
C SER A 558 1.20 -32.29 23.48
N THR A 559 -0.10 -32.56 23.51
CA THR A 559 -0.92 -32.72 22.29
C THR A 559 -1.80 -31.51 22.00
N GLY A 560 -2.06 -30.66 23.00
CA GLY A 560 -2.98 -29.53 22.90
C GLY A 560 -4.46 -29.94 22.79
N GLU A 561 -4.77 -31.23 22.94
CA GLU A 561 -6.11 -31.77 22.75
C GLU A 561 -6.94 -31.76 24.06
N ASP A 562 -6.29 -31.68 25.22
CA ASP A 562 -6.97 -31.77 26.52
C ASP A 562 -7.93 -30.61 26.75
N PHE A 563 -7.51 -29.39 26.41
CA PHE A 563 -8.34 -28.20 26.61
C PHE A 563 -9.63 -28.29 25.78
N HIS A 564 -9.51 -28.72 24.52
CA HIS A 564 -10.66 -28.89 23.63
C HIS A 564 -11.58 -30.03 24.10
N PHE A 565 -11.00 -31.17 24.49
CA PHE A 565 -11.75 -32.32 24.97
C PHE A 565 -12.54 -32.00 26.24
N ILE A 566 -11.89 -31.37 27.24
CA ILE A 566 -12.56 -30.98 28.48
C ILE A 566 -13.64 -29.95 28.18
N ARG A 567 -13.32 -28.90 27.40
CA ARG A 567 -14.28 -27.85 27.06
C ARG A 567 -15.56 -28.38 26.43
N ILE A 568 -15.48 -29.32 25.48
CA ILE A 568 -16.66 -29.83 24.75
C ILE A 568 -17.56 -30.68 25.66
N HIS A 569 -16.97 -31.38 26.64
CA HIS A 569 -17.67 -32.42 27.39
C HIS A 569 -17.99 -32.04 28.84
N THR A 570 -17.58 -30.85 29.29
CA THR A 570 -17.82 -30.32 30.64
C THR A 570 -18.29 -28.86 30.69
N SER A 571 -18.51 -28.23 29.52
CA SER A 571 -19.09 -26.88 29.46
C SER A 571 -20.51 -26.86 29.98
N ILE A 572 -20.80 -25.87 30.82
CA ILE A 572 -22.16 -25.55 31.27
C ILE A 572 -22.96 -25.10 30.02
N PRO A 573 -24.16 -25.66 29.75
CA PRO A 573 -24.99 -25.23 28.63
C PRO A 573 -25.41 -23.76 28.72
#